data_AF-A0AAD4S041-F1
#
_entry.id   AF-A0AAD4S041-F1
#
_cell.length_a   1.000
_cell.length_b   1.000
_cell.length_c   1.000
_cell.angle_alpha   90.00
_cell.angle_beta   90.00
_cell.angle_gamma   90.00
#
_symmetry.space_group_name_H-M   'P 1'
#
loop_
_entity.id
_entity.type
_entity.pdbx_description
1 polymer ?
#
loop_
_entity_poly.entity_id
_entity_poly.type
_entity_poly.pdbx_seq_one_letter_code
_entity_poly.pdbx_strand_id
1 'polypeptide(L)'
;LVEKDPEAAIVLFWKAINAGDRVDSALKDMAVVMKQQDRAEEAIEAIKSFRDRCSKQAQESLDNVLIDLYKKCGMIDEQIELLKQKLRMIYQGEAFNGKPTKTARSHGKKFQVSIKQETSRILGNLGWAYMQQHNYIAAEVVYKKAQMIDPDGNKACNLSLCLIKLGQLDEARSILQDVLDGRIINATASSLSSSLSEDTKPKNRAEEMLHQLDQYYKSEQQSYWFSSTTSPSAAPTPSFEERIVEMMDKLRAPSFRSSRRLPIFEEISQLRDQLTCN
;
A
#
# COMPACT_ATOMS: atom_id res chain seq x y z
N LEU A 1 -5.21 30.93 17.67
CA LEU A 1 -4.77 29.58 17.23
C LEU A 1 -5.09 28.63 18.37
N VAL A 2 -5.93 27.62 18.15
CA VAL A 2 -6.13 26.57 19.17
C VAL A 2 -4.86 25.74 19.17
N GLU A 3 -4.14 25.67 20.29
CA GLU A 3 -3.05 24.72 20.47
C GLU A 3 -3.60 23.32 20.20
N LYS A 4 -3.11 22.69 19.13
CA LYS A 4 -3.37 21.29 18.88
C LYS A 4 -2.43 20.50 19.76
N ASP A 5 -2.90 20.11 20.93
CA ASP A 5 -2.20 19.18 21.80
C ASP A 5 -2.61 17.74 21.43
N PRO A 6 -1.79 17.01 20.63
CA PRO A 6 -2.11 15.66 20.19
C PRO A 6 -2.10 14.67 21.35
N GLU A 7 -1.31 14.91 22.40
CA GLU A 7 -1.21 14.02 23.56
C GLU A 7 -2.46 14.17 24.44
N ALA A 8 -2.90 15.40 24.70
CA ALA A 8 -4.18 15.62 25.37
C ALA A 8 -5.37 15.02 24.57
N ALA A 9 -5.33 15.11 23.24
CA ALA A 9 -6.35 14.50 22.39
C ALA A 9 -6.39 12.97 22.53
N ILE A 10 -5.22 12.31 22.54
CA ILE A 10 -5.11 10.87 22.77
C ILE A 10 -5.74 10.50 24.12
N VAL A 11 -5.42 11.24 25.20
CA VAL A 11 -6.01 11.01 26.53
C VAL A 11 -7.54 11.15 26.52
N LEU A 12 -8.08 12.14 25.81
CA LEU A 12 -9.53 12.32 25.70
C LEU A 12 -10.20 11.18 24.93
N PHE A 13 -9.60 10.70 23.84
CA PHE A 13 -10.12 9.54 23.12
C PHE A 13 -10.12 8.28 23.97
N TRP A 14 -9.05 8.05 24.74
CA TRP A 14 -8.98 6.94 25.69
C TRP A 14 -10.12 6.97 26.72
N LYS A 15 -10.37 8.14 27.31
CA LYS A 15 -11.49 8.34 28.25
C LYS A 15 -12.84 8.03 27.59
N ALA A 16 -13.06 8.50 26.36
CA ALA A 16 -14.29 8.25 25.62
C ALA A 16 -14.48 6.75 25.33
N ILE A 17 -13.43 6.06 24.85
CA ILE A 17 -13.45 4.61 24.58
C ILE A 17 -13.80 3.84 25.87
N ASN A 18 -13.15 4.16 26.99
CA ASN A 18 -13.40 3.47 28.26
C ASN A 18 -14.81 3.74 28.80
N ALA A 19 -15.33 4.95 28.61
CA ALA A 19 -16.71 5.29 28.95
C ALA A 19 -17.76 4.70 27.98
N GLY A 20 -17.34 4.10 26.86
CA GLY A 20 -18.23 3.61 25.82
C GLY A 20 -18.84 4.72 24.94
N ASP A 21 -18.34 5.94 25.02
CA ASP A 21 -18.83 7.07 24.25
C ASP A 21 -18.20 7.08 22.85
N ARG A 22 -19.04 6.94 21.82
CA ARG A 22 -18.67 7.02 20.39
C ARG A 22 -17.42 6.21 20.04
N VAL A 23 -17.30 5.00 20.59
CA VAL A 23 -16.12 4.13 20.48
C VAL A 23 -15.61 4.01 19.03
N ASP A 24 -16.51 3.83 18.06
CA ASP A 24 -16.20 3.75 16.63
C ASP A 24 -15.36 4.94 16.12
N SER A 25 -15.80 6.16 16.43
CA SER A 25 -15.13 7.38 15.97
C SER A 25 -13.90 7.69 16.82
N ALA A 26 -14.02 7.53 18.14
CA ALA A 26 -12.93 7.79 19.07
C ALA A 26 -11.71 6.91 18.77
N LEU A 27 -11.91 5.59 18.58
CA LEU A 27 -10.82 4.65 18.28
C LEU A 27 -10.13 4.97 16.95
N LYS A 28 -10.92 5.25 15.91
CA LYS A 28 -10.39 5.57 14.58
C LYS A 28 -9.61 6.89 14.59
N ASP A 29 -10.16 7.93 15.21
CA ASP A 29 -9.53 9.25 15.25
C ASP A 29 -8.27 9.22 16.14
N MET A 30 -8.30 8.48 17.26
CA MET A 30 -7.12 8.22 18.10
C MET A 30 -6.00 7.55 17.31
N ALA A 31 -6.30 6.50 16.54
CA ALA A 31 -5.30 5.81 15.73
C ALA A 31 -4.65 6.72 14.67
N VAL A 32 -5.42 7.63 14.07
CA VAL A 32 -4.90 8.63 13.11
C VAL A 32 -3.97 9.62 13.80
N VAL A 33 -4.32 10.13 14.98
CA VAL A 33 -3.47 11.03 15.76
C VAL A 33 -2.19 10.32 16.20
N MET A 34 -2.29 9.10 16.71
CA MET A 34 -1.12 8.29 17.10
C MET A 34 -0.19 8.02 15.91
N LYS A 35 -0.73 7.72 14.72
CA LYS A 35 0.07 7.59 13.49
C LYS A 35 0.89 8.85 13.19
N GLN A 36 0.29 10.03 13.36
CA GLN A 36 0.94 11.33 13.14
C GLN A 36 2.04 11.63 14.16
N GLN A 37 1.88 11.13 15.40
CA GLN A 37 2.88 11.22 16.47
C GLN A 37 3.96 10.13 16.39
N ASP A 38 4.04 9.39 15.28
CA ASP A 38 4.95 8.27 15.08
C ASP A 38 4.76 7.07 16.04
N ARG A 39 3.55 6.94 16.58
CA ARG A 39 3.12 5.90 17.53
C ARG A 39 2.26 4.86 16.84
N ALA A 40 2.71 4.41 15.67
CA ALA A 40 1.90 3.56 14.79
C ALA A 40 1.69 2.13 15.35
N GLU A 41 2.68 1.56 16.03
CA GLU A 41 2.57 0.25 16.69
C GLU A 41 1.55 0.29 17.84
N GLU A 42 1.62 1.32 18.66
CA GLU A 42 0.67 1.57 19.74
C GLU A 42 -0.77 1.76 19.21
N ALA A 43 -0.93 2.42 18.05
CA ALA A 43 -2.23 2.56 17.40
C ALA A 43 -2.78 1.19 16.94
N ILE A 44 -1.92 0.29 16.46
CA ILE A 44 -2.30 -1.08 16.09
C ILE A 44 -2.77 -1.85 17.32
N GLU A 45 -2.04 -1.76 18.43
CA GLU A 45 -2.42 -2.41 19.70
C GLU A 45 -3.79 -1.92 20.20
N ALA A 46 -4.01 -0.61 20.16
CA ALA A 46 -5.30 -0.02 20.54
C ALA A 46 -6.45 -0.53 19.66
N ILE A 47 -6.28 -0.54 18.32
CA ILE A 47 -7.31 -1.08 17.43
C ILE A 47 -7.57 -2.55 17.72
N LYS A 48 -6.53 -3.38 17.87
CA LYS A 48 -6.68 -4.81 18.20
C LYS A 48 -7.45 -5.02 19.51
N SER A 49 -7.23 -4.16 20.50
CA SER A 49 -7.81 -4.28 21.85
C SER A 49 -9.26 -3.82 21.95
N PHE A 50 -9.71 -2.91 21.07
CA PHE A 50 -11.04 -2.28 21.18
C PHE A 50 -11.96 -2.51 19.98
N ARG A 51 -11.47 -3.07 18.87
CA ARG A 51 -12.29 -3.24 17.66
C ARG A 51 -13.51 -4.12 17.90
N ASP A 52 -13.47 -5.09 18.80
CA ASP A 52 -14.60 -5.93 19.19
C ASP A 52 -15.75 -5.14 19.85
N ARG A 53 -15.44 -3.98 20.46
CA ARG A 53 -16.44 -3.04 20.99
C ARG A 53 -17.01 -2.09 19.93
N CYS A 54 -16.51 -2.13 18.70
CA CYS A 54 -16.96 -1.29 17.60
C CYS A 54 -18.04 -1.96 16.75
N SER A 55 -18.87 -1.14 16.10
CA SER A 55 -19.91 -1.64 15.20
C SER A 55 -19.34 -2.37 13.98
N LYS A 56 -20.14 -3.24 13.36
CA LYS A 56 -19.77 -3.91 12.09
C LYS A 56 -19.39 -2.91 10.99
N GLN A 57 -20.06 -1.77 10.94
CA GLN A 57 -19.79 -0.71 9.96
C GLN A 57 -18.43 -0.03 10.20
N ALA A 58 -18.01 0.09 11.46
CA ALA A 58 -16.72 0.66 11.82
C ALA A 58 -15.56 -0.29 11.48
N GLN A 59 -15.77 -1.62 11.53
CA GLN A 59 -14.73 -2.61 11.18
C GLN A 59 -14.08 -2.32 9.83
N GLU A 60 -14.88 -2.03 8.81
CA GLU A 60 -14.35 -1.74 7.48
C GLU A 60 -13.43 -0.50 7.47
N SER A 61 -13.78 0.52 8.25
CA SER A 61 -12.95 1.72 8.37
C SER A 61 -11.68 1.46 9.18
N LEU A 62 -11.78 0.66 10.25
CA LEU A 62 -10.64 0.25 11.07
C LEU A 62 -9.65 -0.62 10.28
N ASP A 63 -10.14 -1.54 9.44
CA ASP A 63 -9.29 -2.35 8.55
C ASP A 63 -8.48 -1.47 7.60
N ASN A 64 -9.09 -0.42 7.03
CA ASN A 64 -8.38 0.48 6.13
C ASN A 64 -7.29 1.27 6.87
N VAL A 65 -7.54 1.68 8.12
CA VAL A 65 -6.52 2.30 8.98
C VAL A 65 -5.42 1.29 9.33
N LEU A 66 -5.77 0.06 9.69
CA LEU A 66 -4.80 -1.01 9.99
C LEU A 66 -3.88 -1.31 8.81
N ILE A 67 -4.40 -1.39 7.57
CA ILE A 67 -3.57 -1.63 6.37
C ILE A 67 -2.49 -0.55 6.22
N ASP A 68 -2.82 0.70 6.52
CA ASP A 68 -1.93 1.85 6.44
C ASP A 68 -0.93 1.90 7.63
N LEU A 69 -1.37 1.50 8.82
CA LEU A 69 -0.49 1.34 9.98
C LEU A 69 0.51 0.18 9.78
N TYR A 70 0.04 -0.99 9.33
CA TYR A 70 0.91 -2.13 9.02
C TYR A 70 1.95 -1.80 7.96
N LYS A 71 1.54 -1.05 6.93
CA LYS A 71 2.47 -0.51 5.93
C LYS A 71 3.54 0.38 6.56
N LYS A 72 3.15 1.26 7.50
CA LYS A 72 4.09 2.16 8.18
C LYS A 72 5.07 1.40 9.10
N CYS A 73 4.60 0.36 9.79
CA CYS A 73 5.42 -0.43 10.72
C CYS A 73 6.20 -1.57 10.05
N GLY A 74 6.05 -1.79 8.73
CA GLY A 74 6.69 -2.93 8.06
C GLY A 74 6.09 -4.30 8.43
N MET A 75 4.89 -4.33 9.00
CA MET A 75 4.15 -5.54 9.37
C MET A 75 3.49 -6.16 8.13
N ILE A 76 4.31 -6.65 7.20
CA ILE A 76 3.84 -7.04 5.86
C ILE A 76 2.95 -8.29 5.90
N ASP A 77 3.24 -9.25 6.79
CA ASP A 77 2.45 -10.49 6.90
C ASP A 77 1.03 -10.21 7.40
N GLU A 78 0.88 -9.38 8.45
CA GLU A 78 -0.43 -8.97 8.95
C GLU A 78 -1.21 -8.16 7.92
N GLN A 79 -0.50 -7.34 7.14
CA GLN A 79 -1.11 -6.62 6.02
C GLN A 79 -1.66 -7.59 4.97
N ILE A 80 -0.88 -8.60 4.57
CA ILE A 80 -1.28 -9.62 3.58
C ILE A 80 -2.50 -10.40 4.08
N GLU A 81 -2.48 -10.86 5.34
CA GLU A 81 -3.59 -11.65 5.87
C GLU A 81 -4.88 -10.84 5.94
N LEU A 82 -4.80 -9.57 6.38
CA LEU A 82 -5.96 -8.69 6.39
C LEU A 82 -6.49 -8.43 4.97
N LEU A 83 -5.61 -8.16 3.99
CA LEU A 83 -6.01 -7.97 2.59
C LEU A 83 -6.67 -9.22 2.00
N LYS A 84 -6.14 -10.42 2.27
CA LYS A 84 -6.73 -11.70 1.87
C LYS A 84 -8.11 -11.91 2.52
N GLN A 85 -8.24 -11.60 3.81
CA GLN A 85 -9.53 -11.65 4.50
C GLN A 85 -10.57 -10.74 3.83
N LYS A 86 -10.20 -9.50 3.46
CA LYS A 86 -11.12 -8.58 2.78
C LYS A 86 -11.54 -9.10 1.41
N LEU A 87 -10.64 -9.73 0.65
CA LEU A 87 -11.00 -10.40 -0.62
C LEU A 87 -11.97 -11.56 -0.40
N ARG A 88 -11.77 -12.38 0.65
CA ARG A 88 -12.70 -13.46 1.01
C ARG A 88 -14.10 -12.92 1.32
N MET A 89 -14.19 -11.85 2.11
CA MET A 89 -15.47 -11.19 2.42
C MET A 89 -16.19 -10.66 1.17
N ILE A 90 -15.44 -10.11 0.20
CA ILE A 90 -16.01 -9.69 -1.09
C ILE A 90 -16.56 -10.89 -1.85
N TYR A 91 -15.79 -11.98 -1.94
CA TYR A 91 -16.20 -13.20 -2.64
C TYR A 91 -17.45 -13.85 -2.01
N GLN A 92 -17.57 -13.79 -0.68
CA GLN A 92 -18.73 -14.29 0.07
C GLN A 92 -19.95 -13.36 -0.01
N GLY A 93 -19.83 -12.17 -0.62
CA GLY A 93 -20.92 -11.19 -0.70
C GLY A 93 -21.18 -10.43 0.61
N GLU A 94 -20.25 -10.51 1.57
CA GLU A 94 -20.37 -9.84 2.87
C GLU A 94 -19.90 -8.38 2.83
N ALA A 95 -19.14 -8.01 1.80
CA ALA A 95 -18.72 -6.63 1.58
C ALA A 95 -19.91 -5.71 1.28
N PHE A 96 -19.81 -4.45 1.70
CA PHE A 96 -20.79 -3.39 1.44
C PHE A 96 -22.21 -3.73 1.91
N ASN A 97 -22.35 -4.57 2.93
CA ASN A 97 -23.65 -5.07 3.40
C ASN A 97 -24.45 -5.76 2.27
N GLY A 98 -23.76 -6.50 1.40
CA GLY A 98 -24.34 -7.22 0.26
C GLY A 98 -24.71 -6.34 -0.94
N LYS A 99 -24.39 -5.04 -0.91
CA LYS A 99 -24.70 -4.11 -2.01
C LYS A 99 -23.57 -4.08 -3.06
N PRO A 100 -23.90 -3.86 -4.34
CA PRO A 100 -22.88 -3.75 -5.39
C PRO A 100 -22.02 -2.48 -5.27
N THR A 101 -22.50 -1.46 -4.57
CA THR A 101 -21.78 -0.19 -4.35
C THR A 101 -21.95 0.31 -2.91
N LYS A 102 -20.95 1.05 -2.42
CA LYS A 102 -21.01 1.84 -1.18
C LYS A 102 -20.84 3.33 -1.47
N THR A 103 -21.39 4.19 -0.62
CA THR A 103 -21.09 5.62 -0.67
C THR A 103 -19.82 5.91 0.13
N ALA A 104 -18.82 6.47 -0.53
CA ALA A 104 -17.61 7.00 0.09
C ALA A 104 -17.63 8.52 0.11
N ARG A 105 -16.79 9.13 0.95
CA ARG A 105 -16.57 10.58 0.96
C ARG A 105 -15.09 10.89 0.85
N SER A 106 -14.76 11.86 0.01
CA SER A 106 -13.43 12.43 -0.11
C SER A 106 -13.55 13.93 -0.32
N HIS A 107 -12.79 14.73 0.41
CA HIS A 107 -12.83 16.20 0.37
C HIS A 107 -14.25 16.80 0.41
N GLY A 108 -15.11 16.26 1.28
CA GLY A 108 -16.51 16.70 1.43
C GLY A 108 -17.47 16.23 0.33
N LYS A 109 -16.97 15.67 -0.77
CA LYS A 109 -17.77 15.15 -1.89
C LYS A 109 -18.12 13.67 -1.66
N LYS A 110 -19.39 13.32 -1.90
CA LYS A 110 -19.87 11.93 -1.89
C LYS A 110 -19.68 11.33 -3.28
N PHE A 111 -19.23 10.07 -3.33
CA PHE A 111 -19.14 9.30 -4.57
C PHE A 111 -19.47 7.84 -4.28
N GLN A 112 -19.75 7.07 -5.33
CA GLN A 112 -20.02 5.64 -5.21
C GLN A 112 -18.75 4.84 -5.53
N VAL A 113 -18.50 3.81 -4.74
CA VAL A 113 -17.44 2.83 -4.97
C VAL A 113 -18.09 1.49 -5.21
N SER A 114 -17.82 0.87 -6.35
CA SER A 114 -18.30 -0.47 -6.69
C SER A 114 -17.43 -1.57 -6.10
N ILE A 115 -18.01 -2.78 -5.98
CA ILE A 115 -17.27 -3.98 -5.56
C ILE A 115 -16.08 -4.23 -6.49
N LYS A 116 -16.21 -3.98 -7.80
CA LYS A 116 -15.10 -4.10 -8.77
C LYS A 116 -13.95 -3.16 -8.43
N GLN A 117 -14.23 -1.87 -8.22
CA GLN A 117 -13.22 -0.88 -7.85
C GLN A 117 -12.52 -1.24 -6.53
N GLU A 118 -13.29 -1.67 -5.53
CA GLU A 118 -12.73 -2.07 -4.23
C GLU A 118 -11.87 -3.33 -4.34
N THR A 119 -12.31 -4.30 -5.14
CA THR A 119 -11.55 -5.53 -5.41
C THR A 119 -10.21 -5.20 -6.07
N SER A 120 -10.24 -4.36 -7.11
CA SER A 120 -9.01 -3.92 -7.79
C SER A 120 -8.07 -3.15 -6.86
N ARG A 121 -8.61 -2.27 -6.00
CA ARG A 121 -7.84 -1.56 -4.98
C ARG A 121 -7.17 -2.50 -3.98
N ILE A 122 -7.90 -3.49 -3.46
CA ILE A 122 -7.37 -4.47 -2.51
C ILE A 122 -6.29 -5.33 -3.17
N LEU A 123 -6.50 -5.78 -4.41
CA LEU A 123 -5.49 -6.53 -5.17
C LEU A 123 -4.23 -5.70 -5.43
N GLY A 124 -4.36 -4.41 -5.74
CA GLY A 124 -3.21 -3.51 -5.89
C GLY A 124 -2.41 -3.34 -4.60
N ASN A 125 -3.09 -3.24 -3.46
CA ASN A 125 -2.43 -3.20 -2.14
C ASN A 125 -1.76 -4.54 -1.80
N LEU A 126 -2.38 -5.67 -2.15
CA LEU A 126 -1.82 -7.00 -1.95
C LEU A 126 -0.57 -7.21 -2.81
N GLY A 127 -0.59 -6.74 -4.06
CA GLY A 127 0.59 -6.74 -4.92
C GLY A 127 1.72 -5.92 -4.31
N TRP A 128 1.41 -4.76 -3.73
CA TRP A 128 2.42 -3.94 -3.07
C TRP A 128 3.05 -4.66 -1.87
N ALA A 129 2.24 -5.36 -1.07
CA ALA A 129 2.72 -6.13 0.06
C ALA A 129 3.63 -7.29 -0.39
N TYR A 130 3.25 -8.04 -1.43
CA TYR A 130 4.10 -9.08 -2.00
C TYR A 130 5.41 -8.54 -2.59
N MET A 131 5.39 -7.34 -3.21
CA MET A 131 6.60 -6.65 -3.64
C MET A 131 7.55 -6.37 -2.47
N GLN A 132 7.03 -6.03 -1.28
CA GLN A 132 7.85 -5.83 -0.09
C GLN A 132 8.45 -7.15 0.46
N GLN A 133 7.78 -8.28 0.24
CA GLN A 133 8.31 -9.61 0.57
C GLN A 133 9.28 -10.18 -0.48
N HIS A 134 9.59 -9.41 -1.53
CA HIS A 134 10.33 -9.90 -2.70
C HIS A 134 9.65 -11.10 -3.41
N ASN A 135 8.34 -11.32 -3.16
CA ASN A 135 7.55 -12.35 -3.82
C ASN A 135 6.94 -11.80 -5.11
N TYR A 136 7.80 -11.58 -6.10
CA TYR A 136 7.42 -10.94 -7.37
C TYR A 136 6.45 -11.80 -8.19
N ILE A 137 6.54 -13.12 -8.08
CA ILE A 137 5.62 -14.05 -8.76
C ILE A 137 4.18 -13.83 -8.24
N ALA A 138 4.00 -13.79 -6.92
CA ALA A 138 2.67 -13.54 -6.34
C ALA A 138 2.18 -12.12 -6.64
N ALA A 139 3.08 -11.12 -6.61
CA ALA A 139 2.77 -9.74 -6.95
C ALA A 139 2.28 -9.58 -8.40
N GLU A 140 2.92 -10.24 -9.36
CA GLU A 140 2.56 -10.20 -10.77
C GLU A 140 1.12 -10.68 -10.98
N VAL A 141 0.77 -11.84 -10.39
CA VAL A 141 -0.56 -12.44 -10.51
C VAL A 141 -1.65 -11.48 -10.02
N VAL A 142 -1.46 -10.87 -8.84
CA VAL A 142 -2.47 -9.97 -8.27
C VAL A 142 -2.53 -8.63 -8.98
N TYR A 143 -1.40 -8.10 -9.47
CA TYR A 143 -1.38 -6.87 -10.27
C TYR A 143 -2.02 -7.06 -11.63
N LYS A 144 -1.73 -8.16 -12.34
CA LYS A 144 -2.43 -8.53 -13.59
C LYS A 144 -3.94 -8.62 -13.34
N LYS A 145 -4.37 -9.28 -12.26
CA LYS A 145 -5.78 -9.35 -11.91
C LYS A 145 -6.40 -7.98 -11.59
N ALA A 146 -5.70 -7.12 -10.86
CA ALA A 146 -6.17 -5.77 -10.56
C ALA A 146 -6.36 -4.93 -11.84
N GLN A 147 -5.38 -4.99 -12.74
CA GLN A 147 -5.40 -4.31 -14.04
C GLN A 147 -6.53 -4.82 -14.94
N MET A 148 -6.85 -6.12 -14.92
CA MET A 148 -7.98 -6.69 -15.66
C MET A 148 -9.36 -6.21 -15.16
N ILE A 149 -9.49 -5.94 -13.85
CA ILE A 149 -10.78 -5.55 -13.24
C ILE A 149 -11.06 -4.06 -13.42
N ASP A 150 -10.06 -3.23 -13.17
CA ASP A 150 -10.15 -1.77 -13.24
C ASP A 150 -8.80 -1.21 -13.72
N PRO A 151 -8.59 -1.15 -15.05
CA PRO A 151 -7.35 -0.68 -15.66
C PRO A 151 -7.00 0.73 -15.20
N ASP A 152 -5.73 0.98 -14.87
CA ASP A 152 -5.29 2.27 -14.37
C ASP A 152 -3.79 2.44 -14.57
N GLY A 153 -3.34 3.65 -14.91
CA GLY A 153 -1.93 3.93 -15.18
C GLY A 153 -1.02 3.63 -13.98
N ASN A 154 -1.48 3.90 -12.75
CA ASN A 154 -0.68 3.60 -11.56
C ASN A 154 -0.54 2.08 -11.32
N LYS A 155 -1.61 1.31 -11.56
CA LYS A 155 -1.56 -0.16 -11.49
C LYS A 155 -0.67 -0.74 -12.59
N ALA A 156 -0.75 -0.21 -13.81
CA ALA A 156 0.13 -0.57 -14.91
C ALA A 156 1.60 -0.31 -14.57
N CYS A 157 1.94 0.87 -14.01
CA CYS A 157 3.31 1.16 -13.57
C CYS A 157 3.79 0.20 -12.45
N ASN A 158 2.91 -0.16 -11.52
CA ASN A 158 3.25 -1.13 -10.47
C ASN A 158 3.45 -2.55 -11.03
N LEU A 159 2.63 -2.96 -12.01
CA LEU A 159 2.81 -4.22 -12.73
C LEU A 159 4.13 -4.22 -13.51
N SER A 160 4.44 -3.16 -14.25
CA SER A 160 5.71 -3.01 -14.96
C SER A 160 6.89 -3.11 -13.99
N LEU A 161 6.82 -2.47 -12.82
CA LEU A 161 7.87 -2.58 -11.80
C LEU A 161 8.07 -4.04 -11.33
N CYS A 162 6.97 -4.78 -11.19
CA CYS A 162 7.00 -6.21 -10.86
C CYS A 162 7.63 -7.04 -11.99
N LEU A 163 7.29 -6.79 -13.25
CA LEU A 163 7.86 -7.48 -14.41
C LEU A 163 9.36 -7.21 -14.55
N ILE A 164 9.81 -5.97 -14.30
CA ILE A 164 11.25 -5.64 -14.30
C ILE A 164 11.95 -6.44 -13.19
N LYS A 165 11.34 -6.58 -12.00
CA LYS A 165 11.89 -7.39 -10.89
C LYS A 165 12.02 -8.88 -11.25
N LEU A 166 11.19 -9.36 -12.17
CA LEU A 166 11.24 -10.72 -12.73
C LEU A 166 12.16 -10.84 -13.95
N GLY A 167 12.81 -9.75 -14.40
CA GLY A 167 13.64 -9.73 -15.60
C GLY A 167 12.84 -9.70 -16.92
N GLN A 168 11.51 -9.55 -16.86
CA GLN A 168 10.63 -9.50 -18.04
C GLN A 168 10.57 -8.07 -18.61
N LEU A 169 11.71 -7.59 -19.12
CA LEU A 169 11.92 -6.19 -19.50
C LEU A 169 11.06 -5.75 -20.71
N ASP A 170 10.87 -6.62 -21.69
CA ASP A 170 10.11 -6.30 -22.91
C ASP A 170 8.62 -6.09 -22.62
N GLU A 171 8.02 -6.99 -21.82
CA GLU A 171 6.61 -6.85 -21.38
C GLU A 171 6.44 -5.59 -20.53
N ALA A 172 7.37 -5.34 -19.61
CA ALA A 172 7.36 -4.13 -18.79
C ALA A 172 7.40 -2.87 -19.65
N ARG A 173 8.32 -2.79 -20.62
CA ARG A 173 8.45 -1.67 -21.56
C ARG A 173 7.18 -1.46 -22.37
N SER A 174 6.58 -2.53 -22.90
CA SER A 174 5.33 -2.44 -23.66
C SER A 174 4.21 -1.81 -22.82
N ILE A 175 4.04 -2.25 -21.57
CA ILE A 175 3.01 -1.71 -20.68
C ILE A 175 3.28 -0.24 -20.33
N LEU A 176 4.54 0.13 -20.10
CA LEU A 176 4.89 1.54 -19.81
C LEU A 176 4.60 2.43 -21.03
N GLN A 177 4.86 1.95 -22.24
CA GLN A 177 4.50 2.66 -23.47
C GLN A 177 2.99 2.83 -23.62
N ASP A 178 2.19 1.80 -23.27
CA ASP A 178 0.73 1.91 -23.24
C ASP A 178 0.22 2.99 -22.27
N VAL A 179 0.91 3.20 -21.14
CA VAL A 179 0.60 4.27 -20.20
C VAL A 179 0.91 5.64 -20.81
N LEU A 180 2.06 5.81 -21.46
CA LEU A 180 2.44 7.07 -22.12
C LEU A 180 1.49 7.44 -23.24
N ASP A 181 1.13 6.46 -24.06
CA ASP A 181 0.26 6.64 -25.23
C ASP A 181 -1.22 6.79 -24.83
N GLY A 182 -1.55 6.75 -23.54
CA GLY A 182 -2.92 6.89 -23.03
C GLY A 182 -3.83 5.71 -23.39
N ARG A 183 -3.27 4.56 -23.79
CA ARG A 183 -4.04 3.35 -24.12
C ARG A 183 -4.65 2.69 -22.88
N ILE A 184 -4.08 2.94 -21.70
CA ILE A 184 -4.64 2.50 -20.41
C ILE A 184 -5.73 3.46 -19.95
N ILE A 185 -6.97 3.19 -20.36
CA ILE A 185 -8.14 4.00 -19.98
C ILE A 185 -8.78 3.40 -18.72
N ASN A 186 -8.92 4.23 -17.68
CA ASN A 186 -9.71 3.85 -16.52
C ASN A 186 -11.18 3.73 -16.92
N ALA A 187 -11.73 2.52 -16.84
CA ALA A 187 -13.11 2.22 -17.23
C ALA A 187 -14.12 3.15 -16.57
N THR A 188 -13.82 3.65 -15.37
CA THR A 188 -14.72 4.51 -14.59
C THR A 188 -14.59 6.01 -14.89
N ALA A 189 -13.48 6.45 -15.49
CA ALA A 189 -13.30 7.82 -15.98
C ALA A 189 -14.15 8.13 -17.23
N SER A 190 -14.62 7.10 -17.95
CA SER A 190 -15.52 7.25 -19.10
C SER A 190 -16.91 7.81 -18.73
N SER A 191 -17.29 7.80 -17.45
CA SER A 191 -18.67 8.13 -17.02
C SER A 191 -18.81 9.46 -16.28
N LEU A 192 -17.73 10.17 -15.95
CA LEU A 192 -17.83 11.49 -15.32
C LEU A 192 -16.58 12.34 -15.61
N SER A 193 -16.77 13.37 -16.44
CA SER A 193 -15.91 14.53 -16.68
C SER A 193 -14.77 14.40 -17.71
N SER A 194 -15.03 14.99 -18.86
CA SER A 194 -14.08 15.63 -19.78
C SER A 194 -13.35 16.85 -19.17
N SER A 195 -13.19 16.92 -17.84
CA SER A 195 -12.64 18.10 -17.15
C SER A 195 -12.01 17.77 -15.78
N LEU A 196 -11.23 16.68 -15.72
CA LEU A 196 -10.31 16.45 -14.61
C LEU A 196 -8.95 16.23 -15.24
N SER A 197 -8.01 17.12 -14.91
CA SER A 197 -6.57 17.03 -15.18
C SER A 197 -6.13 15.63 -15.58
N GLU A 198 -5.58 15.46 -16.80
CA GLU A 198 -4.79 14.25 -17.09
C GLU A 198 -3.89 14.01 -15.88
N ASP A 199 -4.07 12.89 -15.17
CA ASP A 199 -3.19 12.55 -14.08
C ASP A 199 -1.84 12.24 -14.72
N THR A 200 -0.98 13.25 -14.80
CA THR A 200 0.33 13.17 -15.44
C THR A 200 1.28 12.32 -14.61
N LYS A 201 0.95 12.02 -13.34
CA LYS A 201 1.79 11.22 -12.45
C LYS A 201 2.13 9.83 -12.99
N PRO A 202 1.18 8.99 -13.43
CA PRO A 202 1.50 7.71 -14.04
C PRO A 202 2.32 7.86 -15.33
N LYS A 203 2.06 8.87 -16.17
CA LYS A 203 2.88 9.14 -17.37
C LYS A 203 4.32 9.49 -16.99
N ASN A 204 4.52 10.46 -16.11
CA ASN A 204 5.85 10.86 -15.63
C ASN A 204 6.62 9.68 -15.00
N ARG A 205 5.93 8.85 -14.20
CA ARG A 205 6.52 7.65 -13.62
C ARG A 205 6.91 6.63 -14.69
N ALA A 206 6.09 6.47 -15.73
CA ALA A 206 6.40 5.58 -16.83
C ALA A 206 7.60 6.08 -17.66
N GLU A 207 7.71 7.39 -17.91
CA GLU A 207 8.87 8.01 -18.55
C GLU A 207 10.15 7.75 -17.75
N GLU A 208 10.10 7.95 -16.43
CA GLU A 208 11.25 7.70 -15.55
C GLU A 208 11.69 6.22 -15.61
N MET A 209 10.75 5.29 -15.51
CA MET A 209 11.03 3.86 -15.57
C MET A 209 11.60 3.43 -16.93
N LEU A 210 11.06 3.97 -18.04
CA LEU A 210 11.57 3.71 -19.38
C LEU A 210 12.98 4.26 -19.59
N HIS A 211 13.23 5.48 -19.12
CA HIS A 211 14.55 6.08 -19.20
C HIS A 211 15.60 5.26 -18.42
N GLN A 212 15.25 4.73 -17.26
CA GLN A 212 16.13 3.84 -16.51
C GLN A 212 16.38 2.51 -17.23
N LEU A 213 15.36 1.92 -17.85
CA LEU A 213 15.53 0.73 -18.70
C LEU A 213 16.45 1.02 -19.89
N ASP A 214 16.30 2.18 -20.55
CA ASP A 214 17.18 2.58 -21.66
C ASP A 214 18.64 2.76 -21.22
N GLN A 215 18.87 3.35 -20.04
CA GLN A 215 20.21 3.46 -19.47
C GLN A 215 20.81 2.09 -19.16
N TYR A 216 20.01 1.18 -18.62
CA TYR A 216 20.41 -0.21 -18.38
C TYR A 216 20.89 -0.88 -19.67
N TYR A 217 20.06 -0.85 -20.73
CA TYR A 217 20.41 -1.46 -22.03
C TYR A 217 21.69 -0.84 -22.62
N LYS A 218 21.85 0.49 -22.56
CA LYS A 218 23.07 1.16 -23.03
C LYS A 218 24.31 0.69 -22.28
N SER A 219 24.21 0.54 -20.96
CA SER A 219 25.32 0.07 -20.12
C SER A 219 25.69 -1.39 -20.38
N GLU A 220 24.69 -2.26 -20.61
CA GLU A 220 24.92 -3.66 -20.98
C GLU A 220 25.61 -3.78 -22.34
N GLN A 221 25.13 -3.03 -23.34
CA GLN A 221 25.69 -3.04 -24.69
C GLN A 221 27.16 -2.57 -24.69
N GLN A 222 27.46 -1.55 -23.89
CA GLN A 222 28.83 -1.05 -23.72
C GLN A 222 29.72 -2.06 -22.97
N SER A 223 29.20 -2.70 -21.91
CA SER A 223 29.92 -3.75 -21.16
C SER A 223 30.23 -4.97 -22.03
N TYR A 224 29.30 -5.38 -22.90
CA TYR A 224 29.49 -6.49 -23.83
C TYR A 224 30.56 -6.19 -24.89
N TRP A 225 30.58 -4.95 -25.41
CA TRP A 225 31.60 -4.48 -26.36
C TRP A 225 33.02 -4.42 -25.76
N PHE A 226 33.15 -3.98 -24.50
CA PHE A 226 34.45 -3.98 -23.81
C PHE A 226 34.89 -5.39 -23.36
N SER A 227 33.95 -6.28 -23.02
CA SER A 227 34.28 -7.66 -22.63
C SER A 227 34.71 -8.52 -23.83
N SER A 228 34.20 -8.24 -25.02
CA SER A 228 34.61 -8.93 -26.26
C SER A 228 35.97 -8.47 -26.80
N THR A 229 36.58 -7.43 -26.22
CA THR A 229 37.91 -6.92 -26.59
C THR A 229 39.01 -7.19 -25.56
N THR A 230 38.72 -7.88 -24.44
CA THR A 230 39.71 -8.09 -23.35
C THR A 230 39.80 -9.55 -22.90
N SER A 231 41.02 -10.10 -22.85
CA SER A 231 41.34 -11.48 -22.41
C SER A 231 40.93 -11.77 -20.94
N PRO A 232 40.67 -13.05 -20.57
CA PRO A 232 40.01 -13.38 -19.31
C PRO A 232 40.98 -13.34 -18.11
N SER A 233 40.81 -12.35 -17.25
CA SER A 233 41.34 -12.37 -15.87
C SER A 233 40.23 -11.92 -14.92
N ALA A 234 39.84 -12.84 -14.05
CA ALA A 234 38.58 -12.84 -13.32
C ALA A 234 38.58 -11.92 -12.09
N ALA A 235 37.61 -11.01 -12.05
CA ALA A 235 36.90 -10.64 -10.83
C ALA A 235 35.44 -11.07 -11.00
N PRO A 236 34.74 -11.54 -9.96
CA PRO A 236 33.35 -11.95 -10.09
C PRO A 236 32.52 -10.71 -10.42
N THR A 237 32.01 -10.63 -11.64
CA THR A 237 30.99 -9.65 -11.99
C THR A 237 29.74 -9.97 -11.17
N PRO A 238 29.12 -8.97 -10.49
CA PRO A 238 27.87 -9.22 -9.78
C PRO A 238 26.85 -9.80 -10.74
N SER A 239 26.10 -10.79 -10.26
CA SER A 239 25.14 -11.53 -11.08
C SER A 239 24.09 -10.58 -11.67
N PHE A 240 23.47 -10.98 -12.78
CA PHE A 240 22.36 -10.24 -13.40
C PHE A 240 21.29 -9.86 -12.36
N GLU A 241 21.01 -10.77 -11.42
CA GLU A 241 20.05 -10.58 -10.33
C GLU A 241 20.52 -9.51 -9.33
N GLU A 242 21.79 -9.51 -8.92
CA GLU A 242 22.35 -8.50 -7.99
C GLU A 242 22.34 -7.09 -8.59
N ARG A 243 22.60 -6.96 -9.90
CA ARG A 243 22.59 -5.66 -10.59
C ARG A 243 21.18 -5.09 -10.76
N ILE A 244 20.19 -5.96 -11.02
CA ILE A 244 18.78 -5.57 -11.03
C ILE A 244 18.35 -5.10 -9.64
N VAL A 245 18.78 -5.79 -8.58
CA VAL A 245 18.51 -5.40 -7.19
C VAL A 245 19.10 -4.01 -6.87
N GLU A 246 20.36 -3.74 -7.22
CA GLU A 246 21.00 -2.44 -6.99
C GLU A 246 20.34 -1.28 -7.76
N MET A 247 19.97 -1.50 -9.02
CA MET A 247 19.20 -0.51 -9.81
C MET A 247 17.90 -0.12 -9.10
N MET A 248 17.31 -1.06 -8.37
CA MET A 248 15.97 -0.91 -7.82
C MET A 248 15.93 -0.38 -6.39
N ASP A 249 17.02 -0.48 -5.64
CA ASP A 249 17.15 0.28 -4.38
C ASP A 249 17.17 1.80 -4.67
N LYS A 250 17.66 2.22 -5.83
CA LYS A 250 17.61 3.62 -6.29
C LYS A 250 16.20 4.08 -6.69
N LEU A 251 15.31 3.15 -7.02
CA LEU A 251 13.90 3.42 -7.32
C LEU A 251 13.01 3.50 -6.06
N ARG A 252 13.57 3.27 -4.86
CA ARG A 252 12.82 3.25 -3.62
C ARG A 252 12.71 4.66 -3.02
N ALA A 253 11.48 5.12 -2.74
CA ALA A 253 11.26 6.23 -1.81
C ALA A 253 11.53 5.75 -0.35
N PRO A 254 12.07 6.59 0.54
CA PRO A 254 12.63 6.14 1.82
C PRO A 254 11.56 5.59 2.78
N SER A 255 11.87 4.45 3.41
CA SER A 255 11.11 3.86 4.52
C SER A 255 11.59 4.44 5.86
N PHE A 256 10.63 4.65 6.76
CA PHE A 256 10.75 5.39 8.01
C PHE A 256 11.52 4.61 9.11
N ARG A 257 12.28 5.34 9.93
CA ARG A 257 12.93 4.83 11.16
C ARG A 257 11.94 4.81 12.32
N SER A 258 12.04 3.79 13.17
CA SER A 258 11.25 3.56 14.39
C SER A 258 11.59 4.57 15.51
N SER A 259 10.58 5.01 16.25
CA SER A 259 10.69 5.87 17.45
C SER A 259 10.17 5.14 18.71
N ARG A 260 10.73 5.53 19.86
CA ARG A 260 10.60 4.91 21.19
C ARG A 260 9.20 5.06 21.81
N ARG A 261 8.82 4.03 22.59
CA ARG A 261 7.56 3.88 23.35
C ARG A 261 7.44 4.92 24.47
N LEU A 262 6.22 5.41 24.72
CA LEU A 262 5.92 6.33 25.83
C LEU A 262 5.46 5.59 27.11
N PRO A 263 5.61 6.19 28.30
CA PRO A 263 5.36 5.53 29.60
C PRO A 263 3.92 5.01 29.80
N ILE A 264 2.92 5.60 29.14
CA ILE A 264 1.51 5.18 29.30
C ILE A 264 1.27 3.72 28.83
N PHE A 265 2.14 3.17 27.99
CA PHE A 265 2.08 1.78 27.55
C PHE A 265 2.75 0.79 28.52
N GLU A 266 3.57 1.27 29.46
CA GLU A 266 4.04 0.44 30.58
C GLU A 266 2.89 0.13 31.55
N GLU A 267 1.97 1.08 31.75
CA GLU A 267 0.76 0.89 32.56
C GLU A 267 -0.25 -0.08 31.91
N ILE A 268 -0.34 -0.09 30.57
CA ILE A 268 -1.25 -1.00 29.82
C ILE A 268 -0.77 -2.45 29.86
N SER A 269 0.55 -2.70 29.77
CA SER A 269 1.09 -4.06 29.91
C SER A 269 0.72 -4.65 31.28
N GLN A 270 0.80 -3.85 32.34
CA GLN A 270 0.46 -4.27 33.70
C GLN A 270 -1.05 -4.56 33.87
N LEU A 271 -1.92 -3.78 33.23
CA LEU A 271 -3.38 -4.01 33.27
C LEU A 271 -3.81 -5.24 32.46
N ARG A 272 -3.14 -5.52 31.32
CA ARG A 272 -3.40 -6.73 30.52
C ARG A 272 -3.02 -8.00 31.29
N ASP A 273 -1.87 -8.00 31.96
CA ASP A 273 -1.38 -9.15 32.73
C ASP A 273 -2.27 -9.45 33.96
N GLN A 274 -2.94 -8.44 34.51
CA GLN A 274 -3.91 -8.59 35.59
C GLN A 274 -5.25 -9.20 35.13
N LEU A 275 -5.65 -8.98 33.88
CA LEU A 275 -6.88 -9.54 33.32
C LEU A 275 -6.72 -10.99 32.85
N THR A 276 -5.49 -11.46 32.63
CA THR A 276 -5.21 -12.87 32.28
C THR A 276 -4.96 -13.78 33.49
N CYS A 277 -4.89 -13.22 34.71
CA CYS A 277 -4.64 -13.97 35.95
C CYS A 277 -5.88 -14.19 36.84
N ASN A 278 -7.10 -13.95 36.33
CA ASN A 278 -8.36 -14.22 37.05
C ASN A 278 -9.27 -15.18 36.27
#